data_AF-A0A7Y4SVG4-F1
#
_entry.id   AF-A0A7Y4SVG4-F1
#
_cell.length_a   1.000
_cell.length_b   1.000
_cell.length_c   1.000
_cell.angle_alpha   90.00
_cell.angle_beta   90.00
_cell.angle_gamma   90.00
#
_symmetry.space_group_name_H-M   'P 1'
#
loop_
_entity.id
_entity.type
_entity.pdbx_description
1 polymer ?
#
loop_
_entity_poly.entity_id
_entity_poly.type
_entity_poly.pdbx_seq_one_letter_code
_entity_poly.pdbx_strand_id
1 'polypeptide(L)'
;MIAFLESLSRLPGVEFVLLISHDGVPIAHAGGTSESAREESLAALAAAWLSDVSAAVAPLGWRAPERMCLRAARGTLVLRYSASASLVVLLGRETAPEDVRLSMDGTLARIERARTGRAQAADAAHRPDHGVAARAEPDAAIPYREDTLPVEEGVHPAAHPEHPPGN
;
A
#
# COMPACT_ATOMS: atom_id res chain seq x y z
N MET A 1 -2.60 -4.60 -12.42
CA MET A 1 -3.32 -3.60 -11.59
C MET A 1 -4.57 -4.23 -11.02
N ILE A 2 -5.46 -4.74 -11.87
CA ILE A 2 -6.64 -5.54 -11.47
C ILE A 2 -6.27 -6.70 -10.53
N ALA A 3 -5.20 -7.46 -10.82
CA ALA A 3 -4.73 -8.56 -9.96
C ALA A 3 -4.46 -8.19 -8.48
N PHE A 4 -4.07 -6.93 -8.19
CA PHE A 4 -3.89 -6.47 -6.81
C PHE A 4 -5.24 -6.27 -6.11
N LEU A 5 -6.24 -5.75 -6.83
CA LEU A 5 -7.59 -5.58 -6.32
C LEU A 5 -8.29 -6.93 -6.13
N GLU A 6 -8.08 -7.88 -7.04
CA GLU A 6 -8.59 -9.26 -6.91
C GLU A 6 -8.09 -9.96 -5.65
N SER A 7 -6.84 -9.70 -5.25
CA SER A 7 -6.31 -10.26 -4.00
C SER A 7 -7.06 -9.70 -2.79
N LEU A 8 -7.41 -8.42 -2.83
CA LEU A 8 -8.16 -7.76 -1.76
C LEU A 8 -9.63 -8.19 -1.75
N SER A 9 -10.25 -8.38 -2.91
CA SER A 9 -11.66 -8.80 -3.03
C SER A 9 -11.90 -10.25 -2.60
N ARG A 10 -10.84 -11.06 -2.43
CA ARG A 10 -10.93 -12.43 -1.93
C ARG A 10 -10.87 -12.52 -0.40
N LEU A 11 -10.64 -11.40 0.29
CA LEU A 11 -10.64 -11.41 1.75
C LEU A 11 -12.06 -11.65 2.28
N PRO A 12 -12.21 -12.43 3.37
CA PRO A 12 -13.51 -12.62 4.00
C PRO A 12 -14.16 -11.28 4.35
N GLY A 13 -15.41 -11.11 3.91
CA GLY A 13 -16.19 -9.91 4.22
C GLY A 13 -15.96 -8.70 3.31
N VAL A 14 -15.03 -8.78 2.35
CA VAL A 14 -14.91 -7.77 1.30
C VAL A 14 -15.92 -8.09 0.20
N GLU A 15 -16.88 -7.19 -0.02
CA GLU A 15 -17.92 -7.38 -1.03
C GLU A 15 -17.52 -6.76 -2.38
N PHE A 16 -16.82 -5.62 -2.33
CA PHE A 16 -16.47 -4.86 -3.52
C PHE A 16 -15.24 -3.98 -3.27
N VAL A 17 -14.40 -3.84 -4.28
CA VAL A 17 -13.19 -3.02 -4.27
C VAL A 17 -13.16 -2.16 -5.52
N LEU A 18 -12.87 -0.88 -5.36
CA LEU A 18 -12.80 0.08 -6.46
C LEU A 18 -11.60 1.00 -6.27
N LEU A 19 -10.78 1.12 -7.30
CA LEU A 19 -9.71 2.09 -7.39
C LEU A 19 -10.21 3.27 -8.23
N ILE A 20 -10.13 4.47 -7.69
CA ILE A 20 -10.59 5.71 -8.33
C ILE A 20 -9.44 6.72 -8.40
N SER A 21 -9.47 7.58 -9.39
CA SER A 21 -8.64 8.79 -9.42
C SER A 21 -9.22 9.86 -8.49
N HIS A 22 -8.43 10.90 -8.22
CA HIS A 22 -8.81 11.98 -7.30
C HIS A 22 -9.94 12.87 -7.81
N ASP A 23 -10.19 12.88 -9.13
CA ASP A 23 -11.32 13.54 -9.78
C ASP A 23 -12.57 12.64 -9.85
N GLY A 24 -12.55 11.45 -9.24
CA GLY A 24 -13.71 10.56 -9.14
C GLY A 24 -13.95 9.69 -10.36
N VAL A 25 -12.93 9.48 -11.22
CA VAL A 25 -13.03 8.54 -12.35
C VAL A 25 -12.67 7.12 -11.89
N PRO A 26 -13.52 6.11 -12.15
CA PRO A 26 -13.17 4.71 -11.93
C PRO A 26 -11.92 4.30 -12.74
N ILE A 27 -10.92 3.73 -12.07
CA ILE A 27 -9.71 3.19 -12.72
C ILE A 27 -9.84 1.67 -12.92
N ALA A 28 -10.25 0.96 -11.88
CA ALA A 28 -10.40 -0.50 -11.89
C ALA A 28 -11.24 -0.96 -10.69
N HIS A 29 -11.95 -2.07 -10.82
CA HIS A 29 -12.72 -2.68 -9.73
C HIS A 29 -12.43 -4.18 -9.59
N ALA A 30 -12.83 -4.78 -8.46
CA ALA A 30 -12.84 -6.22 -8.22
C ALA A 30 -13.89 -6.62 -7.18
N GLY A 31 -14.45 -7.82 -7.30
CA GLY A 31 -15.54 -8.30 -6.44
C GLY A 31 -16.92 -7.76 -6.83
N GLY A 32 -17.97 -8.32 -6.24
CA GLY A 32 -19.36 -7.94 -6.49
C GLY A 32 -19.86 -8.21 -7.92
N THR A 33 -21.15 -7.92 -8.16
CA THR A 33 -21.70 -7.82 -9.51
C THR A 33 -21.41 -6.42 -10.05
N SER A 34 -20.54 -6.33 -11.06
CA SER A 34 -20.21 -5.07 -11.72
C SER A 34 -21.42 -4.57 -12.51
N GLU A 35 -21.93 -3.40 -12.12
CA GLU A 35 -22.80 -2.56 -12.94
C GLU A 35 -22.04 -1.24 -13.14
N SER A 36 -21.63 -0.92 -14.36
CA SER A 36 -20.77 0.24 -14.63
C SER A 36 -21.33 1.54 -14.04
N ALA A 37 -22.64 1.76 -14.15
CA ALA A 37 -23.33 2.92 -13.58
C ALA A 37 -23.19 3.03 -12.06
N ARG A 38 -23.14 1.90 -11.35
CA ARG A 38 -22.93 1.87 -9.89
C ARG A 38 -21.50 2.26 -9.53
N GLU A 39 -20.52 1.85 -10.35
CA GLU A 39 -19.10 2.16 -10.14
C GLU A 39 -18.82 3.65 -10.32
N GLU A 40 -19.34 4.24 -11.39
CA GLU A 40 -19.25 5.67 -11.67
C GLU A 40 -19.90 6.50 -10.55
N SER A 41 -21.10 6.11 -10.13
CA SER A 41 -21.81 6.80 -9.04
C SER A 41 -21.06 6.71 -7.72
N LEU A 42 -20.50 5.54 -7.39
CA LEU A 42 -19.71 5.35 -6.17
C LEU A 42 -18.38 6.12 -6.21
N ALA A 43 -17.73 6.16 -7.37
CA ALA A 43 -16.49 6.91 -7.56
C ALA A 43 -16.71 8.42 -7.39
N ALA A 44 -17.74 8.97 -8.05
CA ALA A 44 -18.12 10.37 -7.91
C ALA A 44 -18.48 10.72 -6.47
N LEU A 45 -19.28 9.87 -5.80
CA LEU A 45 -19.66 10.06 -4.40
C LEU A 45 -18.43 10.05 -3.48
N ALA A 46 -17.53 9.08 -3.65
CA ALA A 46 -16.34 8.94 -2.81
C ALA A 46 -15.38 10.14 -2.97
N ALA A 47 -15.17 10.61 -4.20
CA ALA A 47 -14.34 11.78 -4.46
C ALA A 47 -14.97 13.07 -3.90
N ALA A 48 -16.26 13.28 -4.10
CA ALA A 48 -16.99 14.42 -3.52
C ALA A 48 -16.91 14.41 -1.99
N TRP A 49 -17.16 13.25 -1.37
CA TRP A 49 -17.09 13.12 0.08
C TRP A 49 -15.70 13.42 0.64
N LEU A 50 -14.63 12.92 0.00
CA LEU A 50 -13.26 13.24 0.40
C LEU A 50 -12.96 14.74 0.26
N SER A 51 -13.42 15.36 -0.82
CA SER A 51 -13.28 16.80 -1.04
C SER A 51 -13.96 17.61 0.07
N ASP A 52 -15.20 17.25 0.41
CA ASP A 52 -15.98 17.93 1.45
C ASP A 52 -15.32 17.81 2.83
N VAL A 53 -14.88 16.59 3.20
CA VAL A 53 -14.19 16.37 4.49
C VAL A 53 -12.87 17.14 4.52
N SER A 54 -12.10 17.11 3.43
CA SER A 54 -10.81 17.83 3.35
C SER A 54 -11.02 19.34 3.47
N ALA A 55 -12.03 19.89 2.81
CA ALA A 55 -12.38 21.30 2.91
C ALA A 55 -12.86 21.67 4.34
N ALA A 56 -13.62 20.80 4.99
CA ALA A 56 -14.13 21.01 6.33
C ALA A 56 -13.02 21.03 7.40
N VAL A 57 -11.97 20.21 7.23
CA VAL A 57 -10.85 20.14 8.19
C VAL A 57 -9.70 21.10 7.88
N ALA A 58 -9.64 21.66 6.68
CA ALA A 58 -8.57 22.57 6.26
C ALA A 58 -8.38 23.80 7.18
N PRO A 59 -9.45 24.48 7.67
CA PRO A 59 -9.30 25.63 8.59
C PRO A 59 -8.65 25.26 9.94
N LEU A 60 -8.67 23.97 10.32
CA LEU A 60 -8.04 23.48 11.54
C LEU A 60 -6.52 23.24 11.35
N GLY A 61 -5.99 23.48 10.15
CA GLY A 61 -4.60 23.17 9.79
C GLY A 61 -4.32 21.66 9.69
N TRP A 62 -5.37 20.84 9.65
CA TRP A 62 -5.25 19.39 9.54
C TRP A 62 -4.98 18.98 8.10
N ARG A 63 -4.22 17.90 7.94
CA ARG A 63 -4.02 17.27 6.62
C ARG A 63 -5.29 16.53 6.21
N ALA A 64 -5.47 16.36 4.91
CA ALA A 64 -6.54 15.51 4.38
C ALA A 64 -6.46 14.10 5.01
N PRO A 65 -7.59 13.49 5.39
CA PRO A 65 -7.60 12.20 6.05
C PRO A 65 -7.12 11.10 5.10
N GLU A 66 -6.10 10.35 5.49
CA GLU A 66 -5.62 9.23 4.69
C GLU A 66 -6.59 8.03 4.71
N ARG A 67 -7.43 7.93 5.73
CA ARG A 67 -8.43 6.87 5.90
C ARG A 67 -9.73 7.46 6.39
N MET A 68 -10.83 7.08 5.74
CA MET A 68 -12.18 7.38 6.21
C MET A 68 -13.00 6.11 6.22
N CYS A 69 -13.96 6.02 7.14
CA CYS A 69 -14.86 4.88 7.28
C CYS A 69 -16.28 5.40 7.49
N LEU A 70 -17.22 4.94 6.68
CA LEU A 70 -18.65 5.17 6.87
C LEU A 70 -19.30 3.83 7.20
N ARG A 71 -19.73 3.68 8.45
CA ARG A 71 -20.39 2.47 8.94
C ARG A 71 -21.90 2.67 8.92
N ALA A 72 -22.60 1.71 8.33
CA ALA A 72 -24.05 1.64 8.30
C ALA A 72 -24.53 0.30 8.88
N ALA A 73 -25.85 0.14 9.06
CA ALA A 73 -26.43 -1.09 9.61
C ALA A 73 -26.16 -2.35 8.76
N ARG A 74 -25.88 -2.18 7.46
CA ARG A 74 -25.72 -3.27 6.49
C ARG A 74 -24.31 -3.44 5.94
N GLY A 75 -23.36 -2.60 6.35
CA GLY A 75 -22.00 -2.68 5.83
C GLY A 75 -21.18 -1.44 6.16
N THR A 76 -19.93 -1.46 5.73
CA THR A 76 -18.99 -0.37 5.94
C THR A 76 -18.32 0.01 4.63
N LEU A 77 -18.31 1.30 4.29
CA LEU A 77 -17.51 1.86 3.21
C LEU A 77 -16.19 2.37 3.80
N VAL A 78 -15.07 1.86 3.31
CA VAL A 78 -13.73 2.32 3.69
C VAL A 78 -13.07 3.01 2.51
N LEU A 79 -12.61 4.23 2.73
CA LEU A 79 -11.78 4.97 1.78
C LEU A 79 -10.35 5.02 2.31
N ARG A 80 -9.38 4.69 1.47
CA ARG A 80 -7.96 4.98 1.69
C ARG A 80 -7.44 5.87 0.57
N TYR A 81 -6.86 6.99 0.96
CA TYR A 81 -6.29 7.98 0.05
C TYR A 81 -4.78 7.77 -0.07
N SER A 82 -4.24 7.85 -1.28
CA SER A 82 -2.80 7.92 -1.55
C SER A 82 -2.47 9.10 -2.46
N ALA A 83 -1.18 9.32 -2.74
CA ALA A 83 -0.77 10.39 -3.64
C ALA A 83 -1.32 10.23 -5.06
N SER A 84 -1.45 8.99 -5.56
CA SER A 84 -1.78 8.76 -6.98
C SER A 84 -3.22 8.34 -7.26
N ALA A 85 -3.94 7.81 -6.25
CA ALA A 85 -5.30 7.30 -6.39
C ALA A 85 -5.99 7.17 -5.02
N SER A 86 -7.27 6.84 -5.03
CA SER A 86 -8.04 6.46 -3.84
C SER A 86 -8.57 5.04 -3.98
N LEU A 87 -8.49 4.26 -2.90
CA LEU A 87 -9.03 2.91 -2.81
C LEU A 87 -10.32 2.94 -1.99
N VAL A 88 -11.41 2.50 -2.60
CA VAL A 88 -12.74 2.33 -2.01
C VAL A 88 -12.98 0.85 -1.78
N VAL A 89 -13.42 0.47 -0.58
CA VAL A 89 -13.76 -0.92 -0.24
C VAL A 89 -15.11 -0.95 0.46
N LEU A 90 -16.01 -1.81 -0.02
CA LEU A 90 -17.26 -2.14 0.65
C LEU A 90 -17.08 -3.44 1.44
N LEU A 91 -17.39 -3.36 2.73
CA LEU A 91 -17.36 -4.47 3.66
C LEU A 91 -18.77 -4.87 4.06
N GLY A 92 -18.98 -6.18 4.22
CA GLY A 92 -20.20 -6.73 4.78
C GLY A 92 -20.38 -6.38 6.26
N ARG A 93 -21.50 -6.84 6.83
CA ARG A 93 -21.96 -6.48 8.19
C ARG A 93 -21.01 -6.89 9.32
N GLU A 94 -20.39 -8.05 9.18
CA GLU A 94 -19.64 -8.71 10.25
C GLU A 94 -18.14 -8.38 10.21
N THR A 95 -17.71 -7.49 9.31
CA THR A 95 -16.29 -7.23 9.06
C THR A 95 -15.91 -5.86 9.58
N ALA A 96 -14.95 -5.83 10.52
CA ALA A 96 -14.41 -4.58 10.99
C ALA A 96 -13.47 -3.98 9.93
N PRO A 97 -13.49 -2.66 9.73
CA PRO A 97 -12.59 -2.05 8.76
C PRO A 97 -11.12 -2.18 9.17
N GLU A 98 -10.84 -2.48 10.44
CA GLU A 98 -9.50 -2.76 10.98
C GLU A 98 -8.93 -4.09 10.45
N ASP A 99 -9.78 -5.09 10.22
CA ASP A 99 -9.38 -6.44 9.77
C ASP A 99 -8.77 -6.42 8.38
N VAL A 100 -9.20 -5.48 7.53
CA VAL A 100 -8.73 -5.33 6.14
C VAL A 100 -7.64 -4.28 5.96
N ARG A 101 -7.31 -3.51 7.02
CA ARG A 101 -6.44 -2.33 6.93
C ARG A 101 -5.06 -2.64 6.35
N LEU A 102 -4.38 -3.65 6.89
CA LEU A 102 -3.03 -4.02 6.43
C LEU A 102 -3.03 -4.46 4.97
N SER A 103 -4.08 -5.20 4.57
CA SER A 103 -4.26 -5.63 3.19
C SER A 103 -4.51 -4.48 2.24
N MET A 104 -5.28 -3.47 2.66
CA MET A 104 -5.48 -2.24 1.89
C MET A 104 -4.17 -1.46 1.72
N ASP A 105 -3.44 -1.25 2.81
CA ASP A 105 -2.17 -0.53 2.80
C ASP A 105 -1.13 -1.23 1.91
N GLY A 106 -1.01 -2.54 2.01
CA GLY A 106 -0.15 -3.35 1.15
C GLY A 106 -0.59 -3.37 -0.32
N THR A 107 -1.89 -3.22 -0.59
CA THR A 107 -2.43 -3.13 -1.96
C THR A 107 -2.12 -1.78 -2.58
N LEU A 108 -2.37 -0.67 -1.86
CA LEU A 108 -2.00 0.68 -2.30
C LEU A 108 -0.49 0.81 -2.52
N ALA A 109 0.34 0.32 -1.59
CA ALA A 109 1.79 0.37 -1.75
C ALA A 109 2.28 -0.40 -2.99
N ARG A 110 1.63 -1.50 -3.38
CA ARG A 110 1.94 -2.24 -4.61
C ARG A 110 1.48 -1.48 -5.86
N ILE A 111 0.32 -0.83 -5.81
CA ILE A 111 -0.20 0.00 -6.90
C ILE A 111 0.73 1.20 -7.16
N GLU A 112 1.14 1.90 -6.10
CA GLU A 112 2.06 3.04 -6.20
C GLU A 112 3.39 2.62 -6.83
N ARG A 113 4.01 1.54 -6.32
CA ARG A 113 5.26 1.00 -6.90
C ARG A 113 5.12 0.63 -8.37
N ALA A 114 4.01 -0.03 -8.74
CA ALA A 114 3.75 -0.40 -10.13
C ALA A 114 3.57 0.82 -11.04
N ARG A 115 3.04 1.93 -10.51
CA ARG A 115 2.87 3.17 -11.27
C ARG A 115 4.19 3.93 -11.42
N THR A 116 4.96 4.07 -10.35
CA THR A 116 6.29 4.71 -10.39
C THR A 116 7.23 3.98 -11.35
N GLY A 117 7.25 2.65 -11.32
CA GLY A 117 8.09 1.87 -12.25
C GLY A 117 7.71 2.06 -13.72
N ARG A 118 6.42 2.23 -14.03
CA ARG A 118 5.97 2.56 -15.40
C ARG A 118 6.32 3.97 -15.82
N ALA A 119 6.20 4.95 -14.92
CA ALA A 119 6.59 6.32 -15.20
C ALA A 119 8.08 6.42 -15.54
N GLN A 120 8.93 5.75 -14.76
CA GLN A 120 10.37 5.69 -15.01
C GLN A 120 10.72 5.00 -16.34
N ALA A 121 10.02 3.92 -16.69
CA ALA A 121 10.21 3.24 -17.97
C ALA A 121 9.76 4.10 -19.16
N ALA A 122 8.67 4.86 -19.01
CA ALA A 122 8.19 5.80 -20.02
C ALA A 122 9.15 6.97 -20.21
N ASP A 123 9.69 7.54 -19.13
CA ASP A 123 10.70 8.61 -19.18
C ASP A 123 12.01 8.13 -19.83
N ALA A 124 12.43 6.90 -19.54
CA ALA A 124 13.60 6.28 -20.18
C ALA A 124 13.40 6.08 -21.69
N ALA A 125 12.18 5.72 -22.12
CA ALA A 125 11.83 5.56 -23.53
C ALA A 125 11.63 6.90 -24.26
N HIS A 126 11.25 7.97 -23.54
CA HIS A 126 11.03 9.31 -24.10
C HIS A 126 12.28 10.19 -24.11
N ARG A 127 13.40 9.74 -23.51
CA ARG A 127 14.66 10.47 -23.60
C ARG A 127 15.16 10.42 -25.06
N PRO A 128 15.20 11.55 -25.79
CA PRO A 128 15.72 11.55 -27.15
C PRO A 128 17.19 11.13 -27.10
N ASP A 129 17.57 10.34 -28.10
CA ASP A 129 18.91 9.82 -28.34
C ASP A 129 19.91 10.98 -28.49
N HIS A 130 20.38 11.52 -27.35
CA HIS A 130 21.64 12.24 -27.32
C HIS A 130 22.72 11.17 -27.27
N GLY A 131 23.15 10.80 -28.48
CA GLY A 131 24.29 9.95 -28.72
C GLY A 131 25.47 10.40 -27.86
N VAL A 132 25.79 9.57 -26.87
CA VAL A 132 27.12 9.49 -26.30
C VAL A 132 27.43 8.01 -26.22
N ALA A 133 28.01 7.50 -27.31
CA ALA A 133 28.85 6.33 -27.27
C ALA A 133 30.09 6.66 -26.42
N ALA A 134 29.96 6.62 -25.11
CA ALA A 134 31.08 6.48 -24.19
C ALA A 134 31.09 5.01 -23.74
N ARG A 135 31.93 4.27 -24.45
CA ARG A 135 32.42 2.93 -24.16
C ARG A 135 32.73 2.80 -22.66
N ALA A 136 31.85 2.15 -21.90
CA ALA A 136 32.17 1.65 -20.58
C ALA A 136 32.78 0.25 -20.77
N GLU A 137 34.10 0.18 -20.66
CA GLU A 137 34.82 -1.09 -20.47
C GLU A 137 34.23 -1.84 -19.26
N PRO A 138 34.04 -3.16 -19.35
CA PRO A 138 33.71 -3.96 -18.19
C PRO A 138 34.98 -4.34 -17.42
N ASP A 139 34.77 -4.42 -16.11
CA ASP A 139 35.37 -5.39 -15.19
C ASP A 139 36.59 -4.96 -14.35
N ALA A 140 36.33 -4.83 -13.04
CA ALA A 140 37.29 -5.17 -12.00
C ALA A 140 36.52 -5.66 -10.77
N ALA A 141 36.31 -6.98 -10.76
CA ALA A 141 36.15 -7.90 -9.65
C ALA A 141 36.24 -7.31 -8.22
N ILE A 142 35.18 -7.57 -7.44
CA ILE A 142 35.21 -7.52 -5.97
C ILE A 142 36.22 -8.57 -5.50
N PRO A 143 37.31 -8.22 -4.77
CA PRO A 143 38.15 -9.24 -4.18
C PRO A 143 37.38 -9.92 -3.04
N TYR A 144 36.95 -11.16 -3.28
CA TYR A 144 36.64 -12.12 -2.22
C TYR A 144 37.95 -12.37 -1.47
N ARG A 145 37.98 -12.03 -0.18
CA ARG A 145 39.06 -12.47 0.71
C ARG A 145 38.46 -13.50 1.66
N GLU A 146 38.57 -14.74 1.23
CA GLU A 146 38.34 -15.93 2.04
C GLU A 146 39.55 -16.19 2.94
N ASP A 147 39.23 -16.75 4.11
CA ASP A 147 40.05 -17.48 5.07
C ASP A 147 41.07 -16.74 5.95
N THR A 148 40.79 -16.73 7.25
CA THR A 148 41.32 -17.78 8.15
C THR A 148 40.76 -17.63 9.58
N LEU A 149 40.09 -18.67 10.09
CA LEU A 149 40.08 -19.01 11.52
C LEU A 149 41.32 -19.89 11.78
N PRO A 150 41.96 -19.82 12.96
CA PRO A 150 41.55 -20.72 14.04
C PRO A 150 41.69 -20.18 15.49
N VAL A 151 40.72 -20.61 16.32
CA VAL A 151 40.79 -21.14 17.71
C VAL A 151 41.90 -20.64 18.68
N GLU A 152 41.48 -20.06 19.82
CA GLU A 152 41.90 -20.40 21.20
C GLU A 152 40.72 -20.02 22.13
N GLU A 153 39.94 -20.96 22.66
CA GLU A 153 40.17 -21.76 23.87
C GLU A 153 40.40 -20.91 25.13
N GLY A 154 39.33 -20.75 25.93
CA GLY A 154 39.29 -19.93 27.14
C GLY A 154 38.13 -20.34 28.06
N VAL A 155 38.22 -21.57 28.56
CA VAL A 155 37.76 -22.09 29.88
C VAL A 155 37.78 -20.95 30.94
N HIS A 156 36.82 -20.67 31.84
CA HIS A 156 35.91 -21.45 32.69
C HIS A 156 34.83 -20.50 33.34
N PRO A 157 33.83 -21.03 34.09
CA PRO A 157 32.63 -20.34 34.59
C PRO A 157 32.76 -19.82 36.03
N ALA A 158 31.85 -18.91 36.40
CA ALA A 158 31.48 -18.64 37.80
C ALA A 158 29.99 -18.23 37.80
N ALA A 159 29.09 -19.12 38.21
CA ALA A 159 28.61 -19.26 39.59
C ALA A 159 27.32 -18.44 39.81
N HIS A 160 26.24 -19.20 40.01
CA HIS A 160 24.97 -18.81 40.63
C HIS A 160 25.20 -18.10 41.98
N PRO A 161 24.25 -17.27 42.43
CA PRO A 161 23.35 -17.81 43.46
C PRO A 161 21.88 -17.42 43.30
N GLU A 162 21.07 -18.20 44.00
CA GLU A 162 19.62 -18.21 44.11
C GLU A 162 19.08 -17.15 45.10
N HIS A 163 17.87 -16.66 44.81
CA HIS A 163 16.71 -16.29 45.68
C HIS A 163 16.86 -15.41 46.96
N PRO A 164 15.80 -14.66 47.38
CA PRO A 164 14.44 -15.16 47.68
C PRO A 164 13.24 -14.24 47.29
N PRO A 165 11.99 -14.69 47.45
CA PRO A 165 10.78 -13.86 47.38
C PRO A 165 10.46 -13.22 48.75
N GLY A 166 9.84 -12.04 48.74
CA GLY A 166 9.40 -11.34 49.95
C GLY A 166 7.99 -10.75 49.83
N ASN A 167 7.10 -11.29 50.67
CA ASN A 167 5.78 -10.85 51.17
C ASN A 167 4.74 -10.22 50.25
#